data_AF-A0A9E2DIS8-F1
#
_entry.id   AF-A0A9E2DIS8-F1
#
_cell.length_a   1.000
_cell.length_b   1.000
_cell.length_c   1.000
_cell.angle_alpha   90.00
_cell.angle_beta   90.00
_cell.angle_gamma   90.00
#
_symmetry.space_group_name_H-M   'P 1'
#
loop_
_entity.id
_entity.type
_entity.pdbx_description
1 polymer ?
#
loop_
_entity_poly.entity_id
_entity_poly.type
_entity_poly.pdbx_seq_one_letter_code
_entity_poly.pdbx_strand_id
1 'polypeptide(L)'
;MFAFTDRPYRRHAYLNATQFVALWNDAGSDSFIADPPNAMLTWADSGVVKEAEVELLDAILIDDGKNIQYTTTRLTSRYDIPSGTVLKNVSFFIDDWFPNATRDICPNGYWFFGCHHYATSDNL
;
A
#
# COMPACT_ATOMS: atom_id res chain seq x y z
N MET A 1 1.36 -0.39 10.21
CA MET A 1 0.39 -0.87 9.19
C MET A 1 0.29 -2.38 9.30
N PHE A 2 -0.84 -2.99 8.95
CA PHE A 2 -1.01 -4.45 8.95
C PHE A 2 -1.07 -4.94 7.49
N ALA A 3 -0.17 -5.83 7.12
CA ALA A 3 -0.06 -6.39 5.78
C ALA A 3 -0.25 -7.90 5.83
N PHE A 4 -0.80 -8.48 4.77
CA PHE A 4 -1.00 -9.92 4.65
C PHE A 4 -0.85 -10.39 3.22
N THR A 5 -0.52 -11.66 3.08
CA THR A 5 -0.36 -12.33 1.79
C THR A 5 -1.67 -13.01 1.37
N ASP A 6 -1.79 -13.27 0.09
CA ASP A 6 -2.99 -13.87 -0.48
C ASP A 6 -3.18 -15.35 -0.08
N ARG A 7 -4.39 -15.88 -0.31
CA ARG A 7 -4.73 -17.30 0.00
C ARG A 7 -4.02 -18.27 -0.95
N PRO A 8 -3.79 -19.55 -0.56
CA PRO A 8 -4.22 -20.21 0.68
C PRO A 8 -3.25 -20.06 1.85
N TYR A 9 -1.98 -19.71 1.61
CA TYR A 9 -0.96 -19.61 2.64
C TYR A 9 -0.80 -18.16 3.12
N ARG A 10 -1.81 -17.68 3.86
CA ARG A 10 -1.81 -16.31 4.40
C ARG A 10 -0.76 -16.15 5.50
N ARG A 11 0.24 -15.34 5.23
CA ARG A 11 1.19 -14.73 6.17
C ARG A 11 0.72 -13.32 6.50
N HIS A 12 1.16 -12.79 7.64
CA HIS A 12 0.79 -11.44 8.08
C HIS A 12 1.93 -10.80 8.87
N ALA A 13 2.05 -9.48 8.78
CA ALA A 13 3.01 -8.71 9.55
C ALA A 13 2.51 -7.30 9.88
N TYR A 14 3.17 -6.72 10.87
CA TYR A 14 3.11 -5.31 11.15
C TYR A 14 4.34 -4.63 10.57
N LEU A 15 4.12 -3.68 9.67
CA LEU A 15 5.17 -2.87 9.05
C LEU A 15 5.20 -1.49 9.70
N ASN A 16 6.41 -0.97 9.92
CA ASN A 16 6.64 0.45 10.18
C ASN A 16 6.66 1.26 8.87
N ALA A 17 6.61 2.59 8.96
CA ALA A 17 6.54 3.48 7.81
C ALA A 17 7.67 3.24 6.79
N THR A 18 8.89 3.12 7.28
CA THR A 18 10.08 2.86 6.46
C THR A 18 9.99 1.54 5.72
N GLN A 19 9.60 0.46 6.41
CA GLN A 19 9.44 -0.87 5.80
C GLN A 19 8.35 -0.87 4.73
N PHE A 20 7.26 -0.14 4.96
CA PHE A 20 6.16 -0.06 4.00
C PHE A 20 6.55 0.73 2.74
N VAL A 21 7.14 1.91 2.89
CA VAL A 21 7.58 2.73 1.73
C VAL A 21 8.64 1.98 0.91
N ALA A 22 9.53 1.24 1.58
CA ALA A 22 10.56 0.45 0.91
C ALA A 22 10.01 -0.66 -0.01
N LEU A 23 8.74 -1.08 0.14
CA LEU A 23 8.12 -2.06 -0.77
C LEU A 23 8.00 -1.53 -2.21
N TRP A 24 8.02 -0.21 -2.38
CA TRP A 24 7.76 0.47 -3.66
C TRP A 24 8.99 1.19 -4.23
N ASN A 25 10.12 1.15 -3.51
CA ASN A 25 11.31 1.96 -3.79
C ASN A 25 12.12 1.50 -5.02
N ASP A 26 11.95 0.25 -5.44
CA ASP A 26 12.70 -0.28 -6.58
C ASP A 26 12.03 0.16 -7.88
N ALA A 27 12.80 0.60 -8.88
CA ALA A 27 12.30 1.00 -10.21
C ALA A 27 11.79 -0.20 -11.06
N GLY A 28 11.36 -1.27 -10.40
CA GLY A 28 10.78 -2.46 -11.01
C GLY A 28 9.35 -2.22 -11.49
N SER A 29 8.76 -3.28 -12.04
CA SER A 29 7.38 -3.28 -12.54
C SER A 29 6.35 -2.91 -11.49
N ASP A 30 6.66 -3.12 -10.21
CA ASP A 30 5.71 -3.02 -9.10
C ASP A 30 5.89 -1.69 -8.32
N SER A 31 6.64 -0.74 -8.89
CA SER A 31 6.84 0.58 -8.30
C SER A 31 5.60 1.46 -8.51
N PHE A 32 5.40 2.48 -7.66
CA PHE A 32 4.33 3.47 -7.87
C PHE A 32 4.37 4.14 -9.26
N ILE A 33 5.55 4.22 -9.87
CA ILE A 33 5.73 4.83 -11.20
C ILE A 33 5.30 3.86 -12.31
N ALA A 34 5.54 2.56 -12.13
CA ALA A 34 5.31 1.54 -13.15
C ALA A 34 3.90 0.93 -13.07
N ASP A 35 3.38 0.71 -11.85
CA ASP A 35 2.07 0.11 -11.59
C ASP A 35 1.46 0.72 -10.31
N PRO A 36 0.88 1.93 -10.38
CA PRO A 36 0.33 2.60 -9.22
C PRO A 36 -0.88 1.84 -8.65
N PRO A 37 -0.89 1.47 -7.36
CA PRO A 37 -1.98 0.71 -6.78
C PRO A 37 -3.21 1.60 -6.55
N ASN A 38 -4.39 1.00 -6.70
CA ASN A 38 -5.62 1.61 -6.22
C ASN A 38 -5.73 1.45 -4.70
N ALA A 39 -6.43 2.38 -4.05
CA ALA A 39 -6.66 2.35 -2.62
C ALA A 39 -8.04 2.90 -2.27
N MET A 40 -8.64 2.32 -1.24
CA MET A 40 -9.89 2.79 -0.65
C MET A 40 -9.58 3.53 0.65
N LEU A 41 -9.85 4.84 0.64
CA LEU A 41 -9.83 5.70 1.83
C LEU A 41 -11.24 5.76 2.42
N THR A 42 -11.38 5.41 3.69
CA THR A 42 -12.65 5.62 4.41
C THR A 42 -12.43 6.44 5.67
N TRP A 43 -13.41 7.26 6.02
CA TRP A 43 -13.40 8.06 7.24
C TRP A 43 -14.82 8.22 7.79
N ALA A 44 -14.93 8.31 9.12
CA ALA A 44 -16.21 8.57 9.77
C ALA A 44 -16.34 10.06 10.11
N ASP A 45 -17.43 10.67 9.66
CA ASP A 45 -17.79 12.05 9.98
C ASP A 45 -19.26 12.11 10.39
N SER A 46 -19.52 12.63 11.59
CA SER A 46 -20.88 12.82 12.13
C SER A 46 -21.72 11.53 12.13
N GLY A 47 -21.08 10.38 12.40
CA GLY A 47 -21.74 9.07 12.41
C GLY A 47 -21.95 8.43 11.05
N VAL A 48 -21.52 9.09 9.97
CA VAL A 48 -21.58 8.57 8.59
C VAL A 48 -20.18 8.15 8.14
N VAL A 49 -20.06 6.91 7.67
CA VAL A 49 -18.83 6.44 6.99
C VAL A 49 -18.87 6.95 5.55
N LYS A 50 -17.81 7.64 5.17
CA LYS A 50 -17.56 8.16 3.83
C LYS A 50 -16.38 7.40 3.23
N GLU A 51 -16.34 7.32 1.91
CA GLU A 51 -15.34 6.57 1.17
C GLU A 51 -14.94 7.31 -0.11
N ALA A 52 -13.68 7.11 -0.52
CA ALA A 52 -13.13 7.56 -1.77
C ALA A 52 -12.11 6.54 -2.28
N GLU A 53 -12.20 6.22 -3.56
CA GLU A 53 -11.20 5.43 -4.28
C GLU A 53 -10.18 6.39 -4.89
N VAL A 54 -8.91 6.10 -4.63
CA VAL A 54 -7.77 6.87 -5.11
C VAL A 54 -6.75 5.94 -5.74
N GLU A 55 -5.97 6.45 -6.67
CA GLU A 55 -4.77 5.78 -7.18
C GLU A 55 -3.55 6.47 -6.56
N LEU A 56 -2.62 5.67 -6.06
CA LEU A 56 -1.43 6.14 -5.35
C LEU A 56 -0.27 6.28 -6.34
N LEU A 57 0.23 7.50 -6.47
CA LEU A 57 1.28 7.85 -7.42
C LEU A 57 2.67 7.92 -6.78
N ASP A 58 2.71 8.10 -5.45
CA ASP A 58 3.95 8.15 -4.68
C ASP A 58 3.66 7.98 -3.19
N ALA A 59 4.67 7.54 -2.42
CA ALA A 59 4.66 7.52 -0.97
C ALA A 59 6.04 7.89 -0.43
N ILE A 60 6.13 9.00 0.32
CA ILE A 60 7.37 9.46 0.92
C ILE A 60 7.27 9.52 2.44
N LEU A 61 8.41 9.30 3.10
CA LEU A 61 8.56 9.51 4.53
C LEU A 61 8.74 11.00 4.82
N ILE A 62 7.94 11.52 5.76
CA ILE A 62 8.06 12.88 6.29
C ILE A 62 8.18 12.83 7.82
N ASP A 63 8.50 13.96 8.45
CA ASP A 63 8.61 14.11 9.91
C ASP A 63 9.52 13.04 10.54
N ASP A 64 10.74 12.91 10.02
CA ASP A 64 11.74 11.91 10.44
C ASP A 64 11.24 10.46 10.35
N GLY A 65 10.39 10.17 9.35
CA GLY A 65 9.85 8.82 9.12
C GLY A 65 8.69 8.43 10.04
N LYS A 66 8.11 9.38 10.76
CA LYS A 66 6.94 9.14 11.61
C LYS A 66 5.64 9.12 10.82
N ASN A 67 5.61 9.82 9.69
CA ASN A 67 4.44 9.97 8.85
C ASN A 67 4.76 9.59 7.40
N ILE A 68 3.77 9.07 6.68
CA ILE A 68 3.83 8.83 5.24
C ILE A 68 2.97 9.88 4.56
N GLN A 69 3.53 10.56 3.57
CA GLN A 69 2.81 11.43 2.66
C GLN A 69 2.60 10.70 1.34
N TYR A 70 1.35 10.62 0.89
CA TYR A 70 0.99 10.04 -0.40
C TYR A 70 0.69 11.12 -1.42
N THR A 71 1.16 10.93 -2.64
CA THR A 71 0.65 11.64 -3.82
C THR A 71 -0.44 10.77 -4.43
N THR A 72 -1.62 11.34 -4.71
CA THR A 72 -2.76 10.55 -5.20
C THR A 72 -3.52 11.28 -6.29
N THR A 73 -4.19 10.51 -7.15
CA THR A 73 -5.29 11.01 -7.99
C THR A 73 -6.60 10.39 -7.53
N ARG A 74 -7.71 11.14 -7.62
CA ARG A 74 -9.03 10.65 -7.25
C ARG A 74 -9.61 9.87 -8.44
N LEU A 75 -10.00 8.62 -8.21
CA LEU A 75 -10.67 7.80 -9.22
C LEU A 75 -12.18 7.98 -9.14
N THR A 76 -12.77 7.60 -8.01
CA THR A 76 -14.19 7.80 -7.74
C THR A 76 -14.41 8.16 -6.29
N SER A 77 -15.45 8.92 -6.02
CA SER A 77 -15.86 9.18 -4.65
C SER A 77 -17.33 9.55 -4.59
N ARG A 78 -18.02 9.03 -3.58
CA ARG A 78 -19.38 9.46 -3.25
C ARG A 78 -19.40 10.80 -2.50
N TYR A 79 -18.28 11.17 -1.89
CA TYR A 79 -18.15 12.37 -1.05
C TYR A 79 -16.89 13.17 -1.40
N ASP A 80 -16.93 14.48 -1.24
CA ASP A 80 -15.69 15.24 -1.33
C ASP A 80 -14.78 14.90 -0.15
N ILE A 81 -13.53 14.54 -0.48
CA ILE A 81 -12.45 14.45 0.51
C ILE A 81 -12.16 15.88 0.98
N PRO A 82 -12.35 16.19 2.27
CA PRO A 82 -12.08 17.52 2.81
C PRO A 82 -10.60 17.93 2.63
N SER A 83 -10.37 19.13 2.09
CA SER A 83 -9.02 19.68 1.90
C SER A 83 -8.58 20.53 3.10
N GLY A 84 -7.29 20.46 3.46
CA GLY A 84 -6.72 21.33 4.51
C GLY A 84 -7.18 20.99 5.93
N THR A 85 -7.73 19.78 6.14
CA THR A 85 -8.25 19.33 7.42
C THR A 85 -7.68 17.97 7.80
N VAL A 86 -7.55 17.72 9.11
CA VAL A 86 -7.18 16.41 9.63
C VAL A 86 -8.44 15.55 9.78
N LEU A 87 -8.50 14.46 9.02
CA LEU A 87 -9.55 13.45 9.17
C LEU A 87 -9.28 12.58 10.41
N LYS A 88 -10.36 12.08 11.02
CA LYS A 88 -10.32 11.16 12.17
C LYS A 88 -11.06 9.87 11.81
N ASN A 89 -10.79 8.80 12.57
CA ASN A 89 -11.39 7.48 12.37
C ASN A 89 -11.24 7.00 10.92
N VAL A 90 -10.00 7.09 10.43
CA VAL A 90 -9.63 6.80 9.04
C VAL A 90 -9.20 5.34 8.93
N SER A 91 -9.59 4.68 7.84
CA SER A 91 -8.95 3.45 7.39
C SER A 91 -8.53 3.59 5.93
N PHE A 92 -7.46 2.89 5.57
CA PHE A 92 -6.85 2.99 4.26
C PHE A 92 -6.43 1.59 3.81
N PHE A 93 -7.07 1.10 2.76
CA PHE A 93 -6.84 -0.21 2.19
C PHE A 93 -6.23 -0.04 0.82
N ILE A 94 -5.04 -0.58 0.62
CA ILE A 94 -4.31 -0.51 -0.65
C ILE A 94 -4.49 -1.86 -1.33
N ASP A 95 -4.96 -1.82 -2.58
CA ASP A 95 -5.13 -3.01 -3.39
C ASP A 95 -3.77 -3.59 -3.79
N ASP A 96 -3.77 -4.90 -3.96
CA ASP A 96 -2.64 -5.69 -4.41
C ASP A 96 -3.09 -6.39 -5.71
N TRP A 97 -2.98 -5.68 -6.83
CA TRP A 97 -3.38 -6.22 -8.14
C TRP A 97 -2.16 -6.58 -8.99
N PHE A 98 -2.02 -7.87 -9.30
CA PHE A 98 -1.02 -8.39 -10.23
C PHE A 98 -1.72 -9.06 -11.43
N PRO A 99 -1.70 -8.47 -12.64
CA PRO A 99 -2.35 -9.07 -13.80
C PRO A 99 -1.64 -10.32 -14.35
N ASN A 100 -0.42 -10.63 -13.90
CA ASN A 100 0.39 -11.76 -14.40
C ASN A 100 1.07 -12.57 -13.28
N ALA A 101 0.39 -12.80 -12.15
CA ALA A 101 0.89 -13.75 -11.16
C ALA A 101 0.82 -15.18 -11.73
N THR A 102 1.89 -15.63 -12.39
CA THR A 102 2.28 -17.03 -12.23
C THR A 102 2.33 -17.28 -10.74
N ARG A 103 1.73 -18.38 -10.28
CA ARG A 103 1.62 -18.77 -8.86
C ARG A 103 2.99 -19.11 -8.27
N ASP A 104 3.95 -18.20 -8.38
CA ASP A 104 5.27 -18.34 -7.82
C ASP A 104 5.13 -18.10 -6.32
N ILE A 105 4.88 -19.22 -5.63
CA ILE A 105 5.01 -19.35 -4.20
C ILE A 105 6.40 -18.81 -3.85
N CYS A 106 6.48 -17.63 -3.23
CA CYS A 106 7.76 -17.10 -2.76
C CYS A 106 8.40 -18.17 -1.86
N PRO A 107 9.57 -18.72 -2.22
CA PRO A 107 10.29 -19.58 -1.31
C PRO A 107 10.58 -18.75 -0.05
N ASN A 108 10.43 -19.32 1.14
CA ASN A 108 10.99 -18.83 2.41
C ASN A 108 10.29 -17.75 3.25
N GLY A 109 9.19 -17.11 2.87
CA GLY A 109 8.55 -16.17 3.84
C GLY A 109 8.15 -14.81 3.30
N TYR A 110 8.60 -14.45 2.11
CA TYR A 110 8.54 -13.07 1.64
C TYR A 110 7.11 -12.58 1.38
N TRP A 111 6.93 -11.28 1.62
CA TRP A 111 5.70 -10.53 1.33
C TRP A 111 5.45 -10.54 -0.18
N PHE A 112 4.19 -10.46 -0.63
CA PHE A 112 3.84 -10.50 -2.05
C PHE A 112 4.56 -9.39 -2.85
N PHE A 113 4.73 -8.19 -2.28
CA PHE A 113 5.59 -7.11 -2.84
C PHE A 113 7.11 -7.38 -2.83
N GLY A 114 7.59 -8.40 -2.12
CA GLY A 114 9.00 -8.78 -2.02
C GLY A 114 9.37 -10.04 -2.79
N CYS A 115 8.41 -10.67 -3.49
CA CYS A 115 8.60 -11.96 -4.14
C CYS A 115 9.59 -11.87 -5.32
N HIS A 116 9.62 -10.72 -6.01
CA HIS A 116 10.53 -10.52 -7.14
C HIS A 116 11.97 -10.18 -6.73
N HIS A 117 12.20 -9.78 -5.47
CA HIS A 117 13.45 -9.11 -5.08
C HIS A 117 14.33 -9.83 -4.04
N TYR A 118 13.90 -10.95 -3.46
CA TYR A 118 14.75 -11.74 -2.53
C TYR A 118 15.27 -13.07 -3.09
N ALA A 119 15.23 -13.26 -4.41
CA ALA A 119 15.92 -14.38 -5.06
C ALA A 119 17.44 -14.16 -5.23
N THR A 120 18.00 -13.02 -4.79
CA THR A 120 19.42 -12.69 -4.99
C THR A 120 20.19 -12.28 -3.73
N SER A 121 19.58 -12.32 -2.54
CA SER A 121 20.29 -12.02 -1.28
C SER A 121 20.52 -13.24 -0.37
N ASP A 122 20.58 -14.44 -0.96
CA ASP A 122 21.24 -15.57 -0.31
C ASP A 122 22.75 -15.32 -0.34
N ASN A 123 23.24 -14.47 0.58
CA ASN A 123 24.64 -14.37 1.01
C ASN A 123 24.76 -13.62 2.35
N LEU A 124 24.19 -14.23 3.39
CA LEU A 124 24.86 -14.31 4.69
C LEU A 124 25.22 -15.78 4.94
#